data_AF-A0A1W1VAK4-F1
#
_entry.id   AF-A0A1W1VAK4-F1
#
_cell.length_a   1.000
_cell.length_b   1.000
_cell.length_c   1.000
_cell.angle_alpha   90.00
_cell.angle_beta   90.00
_cell.angle_gamma   90.00
#
_symmetry.space_group_name_H-M   'P 1'
#
loop_
_entity.id
_entity.type
_entity.pdbx_description
1 polymer ?
#
loop_
_entity_poly.entity_id
_entity_poly.type
_entity_poly.pdbx_seq_one_letter_code
_entity_poly.pdbx_strand_id
1 'polypeptide(L)'
;MAKLNPIQLQKYLGGVDYPASKEDLARQAEQNGADNDVRALLDQLPDGEYQTPADVSRALGGLDDDGSRGEEGRSPGRGRTAASGGDDEGGNDAQGSGEINPIELQKHLKGVDYPANKQDLTRQAEENGADGGMRAVLDRLPDGEYQTPVDVNKAIGQLNRDGE
;
A
#
# COMPACT_ATOMS: atom_id res chain seq x y z
N MET A 1 -0.11 -26.46 -19.50
CA MET A 1 -0.43 -25.03 -19.67
C MET A 1 0.84 -24.24 -19.45
N ALA A 2 1.24 -23.41 -20.43
CA ALA A 2 2.51 -22.70 -20.41
C ALA A 2 2.57 -21.75 -19.22
N LYS A 3 3.61 -21.88 -18.40
CA LYS A 3 3.97 -20.93 -17.34
C LYS A 3 4.37 -19.64 -18.03
N LEU A 4 3.40 -18.75 -18.18
CA LEU A 4 3.58 -17.41 -18.68
C LEU A 4 4.51 -16.64 -17.75
N ASN A 5 5.61 -16.13 -18.31
CA ASN A 5 6.64 -15.46 -17.54
C ASN A 5 6.35 -13.95 -17.52
N PRO A 6 6.06 -13.35 -16.34
CA PRO A 6 5.91 -11.89 -16.21
C PRO A 6 7.17 -11.13 -16.67
N ILE A 7 8.32 -11.81 -16.71
CA ILE A 7 9.56 -11.28 -17.26
C ILE A 7 9.46 -10.95 -18.76
N GLN A 8 8.73 -11.75 -19.54
CA GLN A 8 8.51 -11.47 -20.96
C GLN A 8 7.63 -10.23 -21.14
N LEU A 9 6.54 -10.14 -20.37
CA LEU A 9 5.67 -8.96 -20.36
C LEU A 9 6.44 -7.68 -20.05
N GLN A 10 7.27 -7.69 -19.01
CA GLN A 10 8.07 -6.52 -18.63
C GLN A 10 9.05 -6.09 -19.74
N LYS A 11 9.60 -7.05 -20.50
CA LYS A 11 10.47 -6.75 -21.65
C LYS A 11 9.71 -6.03 -22.77
N TYR A 12 8.48 -6.45 -23.08
CA TYR A 12 7.67 -5.87 -24.15
C TYR A 12 6.99 -4.56 -23.75
N LEU A 13 6.78 -4.33 -22.45
CA LEU A 13 6.28 -3.07 -21.88
C LEU A 13 7.39 -2.08 -21.50
N GLY A 14 8.65 -2.41 -21.82
CA GLY A 14 9.79 -1.53 -21.61
C GLY A 14 9.72 -0.31 -22.54
N GLY A 15 9.82 0.89 -21.96
CA GLY A 15 9.74 2.14 -22.72
C GLY A 15 8.31 2.64 -23.01
N VAL A 16 7.30 2.06 -22.36
CA VAL A 16 5.98 2.70 -22.21
C VAL A 16 6.17 3.96 -21.35
N ASP A 17 5.62 5.08 -21.80
CA ASP A 17 5.48 6.29 -20.99
C ASP A 17 4.24 6.13 -20.10
N TYR A 18 4.47 6.00 -18.81
CA TYR A 18 3.40 5.89 -17.83
C TYR A 18 2.97 7.28 -17.36
N PRO A 19 1.68 7.52 -17.13
CA PRO A 19 0.60 6.52 -17.08
C PRO A 19 0.05 6.08 -18.46
N ALA A 20 -0.29 4.80 -18.59
CA ALA A 20 -0.74 4.18 -19.84
C ALA A 20 -1.96 3.28 -19.64
N SER A 21 -2.92 3.33 -20.56
CA SER A 21 -4.14 2.50 -20.53
C SER A 21 -3.91 1.09 -21.06
N LYS A 22 -4.79 0.13 -20.77
CA LYS A 22 -4.69 -1.26 -21.30
C LYS A 22 -4.50 -1.30 -22.82
N GLU A 23 -5.20 -0.44 -23.56
CA GLU A 23 -5.10 -0.35 -25.01
C GLU A 23 -3.74 0.17 -25.48
N ASP A 24 -3.17 1.11 -24.74
CA ASP A 24 -1.84 1.67 -25.03
C ASP A 24 -0.75 0.62 -24.76
N LEU A 25 -0.87 -0.11 -23.65
CA LEU A 25 -0.03 -1.25 -23.31
C LEU A 25 -0.12 -2.36 -24.37
N ALA A 26 -1.34 -2.72 -24.81
CA ALA A 26 -1.55 -3.72 -25.85
C ALA A 26 -0.93 -3.31 -27.19
N ARG A 27 -1.09 -2.04 -27.56
CA ARG A 27 -0.51 -1.49 -28.79
C ARG A 27 1.01 -1.41 -28.70
N GLN A 28 1.57 -1.02 -27.58
CA GLN A 28 3.01 -0.94 -27.39
C GLN A 28 3.64 -2.33 -27.34
N ALA A 29 3.00 -3.29 -26.68
CA ALA A 29 3.42 -4.69 -26.68
C ALA A 29 3.37 -5.27 -28.11
N GLU A 30 2.31 -5.02 -28.88
CA GLU A 30 2.20 -5.45 -30.28
C GLU A 30 3.31 -4.85 -31.15
N GLN A 31 3.60 -3.56 -31.00
CA GLN A 31 4.71 -2.89 -31.69
C GLN A 31 6.08 -3.49 -31.34
N ASN A 32 6.27 -3.94 -30.10
CA ASN A 32 7.48 -4.62 -29.65
C ASN A 32 7.52 -6.12 -30.01
N GLY A 33 6.52 -6.63 -30.74
CA GLY A 33 6.45 -8.01 -31.18
C GLY A 33 6.04 -8.99 -30.08
N ALA A 34 5.18 -8.56 -29.17
CA ALA A 34 4.66 -9.41 -28.10
C ALA A 34 3.93 -10.64 -28.65
N ASP A 35 4.21 -11.78 -28.03
CA ASP A 35 3.59 -13.07 -28.35
C ASP A 35 2.08 -13.07 -28.06
N ASN A 36 1.36 -14.02 -28.65
CA ASN A 36 -0.09 -14.13 -28.52
C ASN A 36 -0.53 -14.27 -27.05
N ASP A 37 0.25 -15.00 -26.25
CA ASP A 37 -0.01 -15.15 -24.82
C ASP A 37 0.09 -13.82 -24.04
N VAL A 38 1.03 -12.94 -24.40
CA VAL A 38 1.17 -11.61 -23.80
C VAL A 38 -0.02 -10.73 -24.16
N ARG A 39 -0.48 -10.80 -25.41
CA ARG A 39 -1.68 -10.08 -25.86
C ARG A 39 -2.94 -10.57 -25.15
N ALA A 40 -3.09 -11.88 -24.96
CA ALA A 40 -4.22 -12.47 -24.25
C ALA A 40 -4.26 -12.06 -22.77
N LEU A 41 -3.10 -11.83 -22.15
CA LEU A 41 -3.02 -11.25 -20.81
C LEU A 41 -3.46 -9.78 -20.82
N LEU A 42 -2.89 -8.96 -21.71
CA LEU A 42 -3.25 -7.54 -21.79
C LEU A 42 -4.73 -7.31 -22.10
N ASP A 43 -5.38 -8.23 -22.81
CA ASP A 43 -6.82 -8.22 -23.07
C ASP A 43 -7.66 -8.53 -21.81
N GLN A 44 -7.14 -9.37 -20.92
CA GLN A 44 -7.77 -9.71 -19.63
C GLN A 44 -7.60 -8.63 -18.56
N LEU A 45 -6.75 -7.63 -18.79
CA LEU A 45 -6.58 -6.52 -17.86
C LEU A 45 -7.89 -5.74 -17.69
N PRO A 46 -8.22 -5.32 -16.46
CA PRO A 46 -9.31 -4.40 -16.25
C PRO A 46 -9.04 -3.08 -16.99
N ASP A 47 -10.12 -2.47 -17.49
CA ASP A 47 -10.06 -1.12 -18.03
C ASP A 47 -9.61 -0.14 -16.95
N GLY A 48 -8.46 0.49 -17.17
CA GLY A 48 -7.81 1.30 -16.17
C GLY A 48 -6.52 1.92 -16.69
N GLU A 49 -6.00 2.85 -15.90
CA GLU A 49 -4.75 3.54 -16.16
C GLU A 49 -3.66 2.94 -15.26
N TYR A 50 -2.64 2.37 -15.89
CA TYR A 50 -1.54 1.75 -15.19
C TYR A 50 -0.41 2.76 -15.07
N GLN A 51 0.21 2.83 -13.89
CA GLN A 51 1.29 3.79 -13.64
C GLN A 51 2.69 3.18 -13.75
N THR A 52 2.79 1.85 -13.73
CA THR A 52 4.08 1.14 -13.80
C THR A 52 3.89 -0.26 -14.39
N PRO A 53 4.95 -0.89 -14.94
CA PRO A 53 4.88 -2.28 -15.39
C PRO A 53 4.60 -3.27 -14.25
N ALA A 54 4.93 -2.88 -13.01
CA ALA A 54 4.60 -3.66 -11.81
C ALA A 54 3.09 -3.65 -11.53
N ASP A 55 2.42 -2.53 -11.77
CA ASP A 55 0.97 -2.38 -11.62
C ASP A 55 0.20 -3.26 -12.61
N VAL A 56 0.66 -3.30 -13.87
CA VAL A 56 0.15 -4.19 -14.91
C VAL A 56 0.32 -5.66 -14.51
N SER A 57 1.50 -6.03 -14.01
CA SER A 57 1.80 -7.40 -13.58
C SER A 57 0.92 -7.83 -12.38
N ARG A 58 0.65 -6.90 -11.45
CA ARG A 58 -0.25 -7.14 -10.32
C ARG A 58 -1.68 -7.33 -10.78
N ALA A 59 -2.17 -6.50 -11.71
CA ALA A 59 -3.52 -6.61 -12.24
C ALA A 59 -3.75 -7.97 -12.92
N LEU A 60 -2.77 -8.47 -13.67
CA LEU A 60 -2.83 -9.82 -14.26
C LEU A 60 -2.77 -10.94 -13.23
N GLY A 61 -1.92 -10.81 -12.21
CA GLY A 61 -1.80 -11.82 -11.16
C GLY A 61 -2.96 -11.84 -10.16
N GLY A 62 -3.81 -10.80 -10.16
CA GLY A 62 -4.97 -10.67 -9.27
C GLY A 62 -6.28 -11.19 -9.87
N LEU A 63 -6.32 -11.56 -11.15
CA LEU A 63 -7.55 -12.04 -11.80
C LEU A 63 -7.98 -13.45 -11.36
N ASP A 64 -7.11 -14.20 -10.66
CA ASP A 64 -7.43 -15.50 -10.08
C ASP A 64 -8.01 -15.41 -8.64
N ASP A 65 -8.16 -14.20 -8.07
CA ASP A 65 -8.76 -13.97 -6.74
C ASP A 65 -10.22 -13.47 -6.88
N ASP A 66 -11.07 -14.31 -7.48
CA ASP A 66 -12.52 -14.19 -7.34
C ASP A 66 -12.93 -14.68 -5.94
N GLY A 67 -13.18 -13.73 -5.03
CA GLY A 67 -14.10 -13.94 -3.91
C GLY A 67 -13.57 -13.54 -2.54
N SER A 68 -13.82 -12.28 -2.14
CA SER A 68 -14.66 -11.98 -0.95
C SER A 68 -14.82 -10.47 -0.76
N ARG A 69 -15.85 -9.98 -1.45
CA ARG A 69 -16.81 -8.96 -1.02
C ARG A 69 -16.92 -8.83 0.51
N GLY A 70 -16.26 -7.83 1.07
CA GLY A 70 -16.48 -7.36 2.44
C GLY A 70 -17.52 -6.25 2.46
N GLU A 71 -18.79 -6.61 2.28
CA GLU A 71 -19.92 -5.71 2.51
C GLU A 71 -20.08 -5.39 3.99
N GLU A 72 -20.08 -4.10 4.27
CA GLU A 72 -20.83 -3.33 5.26
C GLU A 72 -21.77 -4.10 6.22
N GLY A 73 -21.56 -3.88 7.52
CA GLY A 73 -22.44 -4.38 8.58
C GLY A 73 -22.28 -3.68 9.93
N ARG A 74 -22.72 -2.43 10.03
CA ARG A 74 -23.43 -1.81 11.18
C ARG A 74 -22.90 -2.02 12.62
N SER A 75 -22.26 -0.96 13.15
CA SER A 75 -22.54 -0.27 14.44
C SER A 75 -22.50 -1.06 15.79
N PRO A 76 -22.46 -0.42 16.98
CA PRO A 76 -21.36 -0.58 17.94
C PRO A 76 -21.74 -1.40 19.18
N GLY A 77 -20.83 -2.29 19.61
CA GLY A 77 -20.94 -3.06 20.84
C GLY A 77 -20.14 -2.44 21.99
N ARG A 78 -20.85 -1.94 23.00
CA ARG A 78 -20.30 -1.52 24.30
C ARG A 78 -19.45 -2.62 24.93
N GLY A 79 -18.26 -2.25 25.41
CA GLY A 79 -17.44 -3.10 26.28
C GLY A 79 -16.54 -2.24 27.16
N ARG A 80 -17.07 -1.76 28.28
CA ARG A 80 -16.27 -1.25 29.38
C ARG A 80 -15.71 -2.45 30.15
N THR A 81 -14.39 -2.62 30.19
CA THR A 81 -13.72 -3.32 31.29
C THR A 81 -12.42 -2.60 31.61
N ALA A 82 -12.40 -2.01 32.80
CA ALA A 82 -11.20 -1.56 33.48
C ALA A 82 -10.50 -2.75 34.15
N ALA A 83 -9.16 -2.74 34.16
CA ALA A 83 -8.20 -3.30 35.13
C ALA A 83 -6.92 -3.64 34.35
N SER A 84 -5.82 -2.88 34.49
CA SER A 84 -4.85 -2.88 35.60
C SER A 84 -3.94 -4.12 35.64
N GLY A 85 -2.64 -3.85 35.51
CA GLY A 85 -1.51 -4.76 35.79
C GLY A 85 -1.10 -5.56 34.56
N GLY A 86 0.11 -5.54 34.04
CA GLY A 86 1.40 -5.14 34.61
C GLY A 86 2.42 -6.15 34.10
N ASP A 87 3.56 -5.62 33.63
CA ASP A 87 4.87 -6.28 33.63
C ASP A 87 5.08 -7.50 32.70
N ASP A 88 5.74 -7.28 31.56
CA ASP A 88 6.97 -8.04 31.28
C ASP A 88 7.86 -7.28 30.28
N GLU A 89 9.10 -7.10 30.71
CA GLU A 89 10.18 -6.36 30.09
C GLU A 89 10.99 -7.34 29.25
N GLY A 90 11.08 -7.12 27.94
CA GLY A 90 11.80 -8.01 27.04
C GLY A 90 12.24 -7.28 25.79
N GLY A 91 13.26 -6.43 25.94
CA GLY A 91 13.84 -5.64 24.86
C GLY A 91 14.35 -6.49 23.70
N ASN A 92 14.22 -5.92 22.51
CA ASN A 92 15.21 -6.11 21.47
C ASN A 92 15.44 -4.78 20.77
N ASP A 93 16.39 -4.03 21.32
CA ASP A 93 17.23 -3.08 20.62
C ASP A 93 17.73 -3.71 19.31
N ALA A 94 16.98 -3.51 18.24
CA ALA A 94 17.51 -3.59 16.90
C ALA A 94 17.17 -2.28 16.22
N GLN A 95 18.21 -1.45 16.10
CA GLN A 95 18.37 -0.42 15.09
C GLN A 95 17.66 -0.80 13.78
N GLY A 96 16.41 -0.38 13.63
CA GLY A 96 15.75 -0.22 12.35
C GLY A 96 15.82 1.26 12.03
N SER A 97 16.75 1.63 11.15
CA SER A 97 16.86 2.96 10.55
C SER A 97 15.46 3.52 10.27
N GLY A 98 15.21 4.76 10.70
CA GLY A 98 13.90 5.44 10.75
C GLY A 98 13.26 5.76 9.41
N GLU A 99 13.19 4.78 8.51
CA GLU A 99 12.55 4.86 7.21
C GLU A 99 11.29 4.00 7.24
N ILE A 100 10.20 4.59 7.75
CA ILE A 100 8.88 4.05 7.48
C ILE A 100 8.70 4.09 5.97
N ASN A 101 8.59 2.90 5.38
CA ASN A 101 8.36 2.81 3.96
C ASN A 101 6.95 3.36 3.67
N PRO A 102 6.80 4.31 2.72
CA PRO A 102 5.49 4.88 2.37
C PRO A 102 4.47 3.80 1.96
N ILE A 103 4.93 2.69 1.41
CA ILE A 103 4.06 1.55 1.06
C ILE A 103 3.45 0.91 2.31
N GLU A 104 4.26 0.71 3.35
CA GLU A 104 3.78 0.17 4.62
C GLU A 104 2.86 1.18 5.32
N LEU A 105 3.21 2.46 5.30
CA LEU A 105 2.36 3.52 5.84
C LEU A 105 0.99 3.55 5.16
N GLN A 106 0.95 3.53 3.83
CA GLN A 106 -0.31 3.51 3.09
C GLN A 106 -1.16 2.29 3.38
N LYS A 107 -0.53 1.12 3.54
CA LYS A 107 -1.23 -0.12 3.91
C LYS A 107 -1.87 -0.02 5.31
N HIS A 108 -1.13 0.50 6.29
CA HIS A 108 -1.58 0.57 7.68
C HIS A 108 -2.48 1.78 7.97
N LEU A 109 -2.49 2.79 7.11
CA LEU A 109 -3.43 3.92 7.17
C LEU A 109 -4.60 3.80 6.18
N LYS A 110 -4.75 2.63 5.55
CA LYS A 110 -5.88 2.35 4.68
C LYS A 110 -7.15 2.28 5.53
N GLY A 111 -8.17 3.06 5.16
CA GLY A 111 -9.43 3.13 5.91
C GLY A 111 -9.47 4.20 6.99
N VAL A 112 -8.40 4.99 7.18
CA VAL A 112 -8.48 6.23 7.94
C VAL A 112 -9.47 7.18 7.26
N ASP A 113 -10.47 7.64 7.99
CA ASP A 113 -11.34 8.74 7.58
C ASP A 113 -10.60 10.06 7.81
N TYR A 114 -10.23 10.74 6.72
CA TYR A 114 -9.59 12.03 6.79
C TYR A 114 -10.64 13.15 6.77
N PRO A 115 -10.47 14.22 7.58
CA PRO A 115 -9.30 14.53 8.39
C PRO A 115 -9.11 13.67 9.66
N ALA A 116 -7.88 13.27 9.95
CA ALA A 116 -7.50 12.47 11.12
C ALA A 116 -6.34 13.10 11.90
N ASN A 117 -6.33 12.95 13.22
CA ASN A 117 -5.23 13.42 14.07
C ASN A 117 -4.19 12.32 14.32
N LYS A 118 -3.06 12.66 14.95
CA LYS A 118 -2.00 11.68 15.26
C LYS A 118 -2.49 10.49 16.10
N GLN A 119 -3.50 10.67 16.97
CA GLN A 119 -4.05 9.59 17.79
C GLN A 119 -4.88 8.62 16.96
N ASP A 120 -5.73 9.13 16.08
CA ASP A 120 -6.53 8.33 15.13
C ASP A 120 -5.61 7.56 14.17
N LEU A 121 -4.54 8.21 13.68
CA LEU A 121 -3.53 7.56 12.84
C LEU A 121 -2.78 6.45 13.60
N THR A 122 -2.36 6.72 14.83
CA THR A 122 -1.65 5.74 15.67
C THR A 122 -2.53 4.54 15.99
N ARG A 123 -3.81 4.80 16.33
CA ARG A 123 -4.80 3.77 16.60
C ARG A 123 -5.07 2.93 15.36
N GLN A 124 -5.36 3.57 14.23
CA GLN A 124 -5.65 2.86 12.99
C GLN A 124 -4.46 2.03 12.52
N ALA A 125 -3.24 2.58 12.66
CA ALA A 125 -2.02 1.85 12.37
C ALA A 125 -1.87 0.63 13.28
N GLU A 126 -2.09 0.77 14.59
CA GLU A 126 -2.08 -0.34 15.56
C GLU A 126 -3.14 -1.41 15.22
N GLU A 127 -4.37 -1.00 14.88
CA GLU A 127 -5.44 -1.90 14.45
C GLU A 127 -5.09 -2.66 13.16
N ASN A 128 -4.31 -2.04 12.27
CA ASN A 128 -3.78 -2.68 11.07
C ASN A 128 -2.49 -3.48 11.29
N GLY A 129 -1.99 -3.57 12.53
CA GLY A 129 -0.80 -4.34 12.88
C GLY A 129 0.53 -3.61 12.69
N ALA A 130 0.54 -2.28 12.82
CA ALA A 130 1.75 -1.48 12.71
C ALA A 130 2.81 -1.86 13.74
N ASP A 131 4.05 -1.98 13.27
CA ASP A 131 5.19 -2.34 14.09
C ASP A 131 5.55 -1.26 15.12
N GLY A 132 6.31 -1.63 16.15
CA GLY A 132 6.67 -0.73 17.26
C GLY A 132 7.40 0.53 16.78
N GLY A 133 8.26 0.39 15.76
CA GLY A 133 8.95 1.52 15.13
C GLY A 133 7.99 2.48 14.42
N MET A 134 6.93 1.96 13.79
CA MET A 134 5.93 2.78 13.13
C MET A 134 5.11 3.61 14.13
N ARG A 135 4.68 2.96 15.22
CA ARG A 135 3.96 3.62 16.32
C ARG A 135 4.80 4.72 16.95
N ALA A 136 6.09 4.47 17.17
CA ALA A 136 7.01 5.46 17.74
C ALA A 136 7.17 6.72 16.86
N VAL A 137 7.10 6.58 15.54
CA VAL A 137 7.18 7.73 14.63
C VAL A 137 5.85 8.45 14.52
N LEU A 138 4.73 7.72 14.47
CA LEU A 138 3.39 8.31 14.50
C LEU A 138 3.13 9.08 15.80
N ASP A 139 3.67 8.63 16.92
CA ASP A 139 3.59 9.33 18.21
C ASP A 139 4.41 10.64 18.22
N ARG A 140 5.53 10.67 17.49
CA ARG A 140 6.40 11.84 17.32
C ARG A 140 5.84 12.88 16.34
N LEU A 141 4.80 12.54 15.59
CA LEU A 141 4.14 13.49 14.70
C LEU A 141 3.64 14.72 15.46
N PRO A 142 3.75 15.93 14.86
CA PRO A 142 3.17 17.11 15.46
C PRO A 142 1.66 16.92 15.67
N ASP A 143 1.15 17.46 16.77
CA ASP A 143 -0.28 17.57 16.98
C ASP A 143 -0.88 18.44 15.87
N GLY A 144 -1.72 17.82 15.04
CA GLY A 144 -2.25 18.42 13.84
C GLY A 144 -3.31 17.54 13.22
N GLU A 145 -4.09 18.16 12.35
CA GLU A 145 -5.09 17.48 11.53
C GLU A 145 -4.46 17.16 10.18
N TYR A 146 -4.32 15.87 9.92
CA TYR A 146 -3.83 15.37 8.63
C TYR A 146 -5.04 15.15 7.74
N GLN A 147 -4.97 15.65 6.50
CA GLN A 147 -6.08 15.53 5.55
C GLN A 147 -5.91 14.36 4.57
N THR A 148 -4.71 13.81 4.46
CA THR A 148 -4.40 12.72 3.54
C THR A 148 -3.25 11.88 4.07
N PRO A 149 -3.09 10.63 3.58
CA PRO A 149 -1.90 9.81 3.89
C PRO A 149 -0.59 10.48 3.46
N VAL A 150 -0.65 11.32 2.41
CA VAL A 150 0.49 12.09 1.91
C VAL A 150 0.95 13.12 2.94
N ASP A 151 -0.01 13.77 3.61
CA ASP A 151 0.27 14.77 4.64
C ASP A 151 0.97 14.14 5.85
N VAL A 152 0.53 12.94 6.25
CA VAL A 152 1.20 12.13 7.29
C VAL A 152 2.63 11.79 6.89
N ASN A 153 2.83 11.24 5.69
CA ASN A 153 4.17 10.87 5.22
C ASN A 153 5.10 12.09 5.14
N LYS A 154 4.56 13.24 4.72
CA LYS A 154 5.29 14.49 4.67
C LYS A 154 5.73 14.93 6.06
N ALA A 155 4.86 14.86 7.07
CA ALA A 155 5.19 15.22 8.44
C ALA A 155 6.23 14.26 9.06
N ILE A 156 6.13 12.96 8.78
CA ILE A 156 7.16 11.97 9.15
C ILE A 156 8.51 12.30 8.50
N GLY A 157 8.50 12.63 7.20
CA GLY A 157 9.71 13.00 6.47
C GLY A 157 10.36 14.31 6.95
N GLN A 158 9.57 15.25 7.47
CA GLN A 158 10.09 16.46 8.14
C GLN A 158 10.81 16.08 9.45
N LEU A 159 10.22 15.25 10.31
CA LEU A 159 10.84 14.85 11.60
C LEU A 159 12.24 14.25 11.47
N ASN A 160 12.50 13.47 10.41
CA ASN A 160 13.81 12.87 10.16
C ASN A 160 14.85 13.88 9.63
N ARG A 161 14.42 15.03 9.09
CA ARG A 161 15.30 16.06 8.52
C ARG A 161 15.74 17.10 9.56
N ASP A 162 14.93 17.34 10.59
CA ASP A 162 15.21 18.32 11.65
C ASP A 162 16.06 17.75 12.82
N GLY A 163 16.60 16.53 12.65
CA GLY A 163 17.39 15.81 13.66
C GLY A 163 18.91 15.82 13.48
N GLU A 164 19.47 16.69 12.64
CA GLU A 164 20.93 16.85 12.44
C GLU A 164 21.50 18.14 13.07
#